data_AF-A0A503KD17-F1
#
_entry.id   AF-A0A503KD17-F1
#
_cell.length_a   1.000
_cell.length_b   1.000
_cell.length_c   1.000
_cell.angle_alpha   90.00
_cell.angle_beta   90.00
_cell.angle_gamma   90.00
#
_symmetry.space_group_name_H-M   'P 1'
#
loop_
_entity.id
_entity.type
_entity.pdbx_description
1 polymer ?
#
loop_
_entity_poly.entity_id
_entity_poly.type
_entity_poly.pdbx_seq_one_letter_code
_entity_poly.pdbx_strand_id
1 'polypeptide(L)' 'MPNLEAVHDEALRSAVDLLDDAAEPRQDGWAVRVRGGGGDVVLSVDFEEARQERATTAM' A
#
# COMPACT_ATOMS: atom_id res chain seq x y z
N MET A 1 -0.11 0.67 -20.98
CA MET A 1 -0.67 -0.66 -20.64
C MET A 1 -0.53 -0.85 -19.15
N PRO A 2 -1.47 -1.51 -18.46
CA PRO A 2 -1.30 -1.82 -17.04
C PRO A 2 -0.03 -2.66 -16.86
N ASN A 3 0.87 -2.21 -15.99
CA ASN A 3 2.10 -2.91 -15.60
C ASN A 3 2.13 -3.04 -14.07
N LEU A 4 3.01 -3.88 -13.54
CA LEU A 4 3.07 -4.15 -12.11
C LEU A 4 3.50 -2.92 -11.30
N GLU A 5 4.33 -2.05 -11.87
CA GLU A 5 4.77 -0.78 -11.29
C GLU A 5 3.59 0.15 -11.01
N ALA A 6 2.74 0.42 -12.02
CA ALA A 6 1.55 1.26 -11.84
C ALA A 6 0.54 0.65 -10.84
N VAL A 7 0.49 -0.68 -10.72
CA VAL A 7 -0.33 -1.36 -9.70
C VAL A 7 0.27 -1.17 -8.31
N HIS A 8 1.60 -1.18 -8.20
CA HIS A 8 2.31 -0.91 -6.96
C HIS A 8 2.15 0.55 -6.53
N ASP A 9 2.33 1.52 -7.42
CA ASP A 9 2.14 2.95 -7.15
C ASP A 9 0.74 3.24 -6.59
N GLU A 10 -0.30 2.68 -7.22
CA GLU A 10 -1.68 2.87 -6.75
C GLU A 10 -1.95 2.16 -5.43
N ALA A 11 -1.40 0.95 -5.23
CA ALA A 11 -1.51 0.23 -3.97
C ALA A 11 -0.80 0.96 -2.82
N LEU A 12 0.35 1.57 -3.11
CA LEU A 12 1.13 2.36 -2.17
C LEU A 12 0.39 3.64 -1.80
N ARG A 13 -0.14 4.37 -2.79
CA ARG A 13 -1.01 5.53 -2.57
C ARG A 13 -2.21 5.18 -1.69
N SER A 14 -2.90 4.09 -2.01
CA SER A 14 -4.05 3.61 -1.23
C SER A 14 -3.66 3.26 0.21
N ALA A 15 -2.45 2.72 0.43
CA ALA A 15 -1.94 2.42 1.76
C ALA A 15 -1.62 3.69 2.56
N VAL A 16 -1.12 4.75 1.92
CA VAL A 16 -0.92 6.07 2.54
C VAL A 16 -2.26 6.70 2.93
N ASP A 17 -3.24 6.68 2.03
CA ASP A 17 -4.58 7.20 2.32
C ASP A 17 -5.19 6.47 3.54
N LEU A 18 -5.03 5.13 3.60
CA LEU A 18 -5.46 4.33 4.75
C LEU A 18 -4.74 4.72 6.05
N LEU A 19 -3.44 5.04 6.01
CA LEU A 19 -2.69 5.48 7.18
C LEU A 19 -3.20 6.81 7.74
N ASP A 20 -3.65 7.71 6.86
CA ASP A 20 -4.15 9.02 7.25
C ASP A 20 -5.59 8.94 7.81
N ASP A 21 -6.39 7.99 7.34
CA ASP A 21 -7.74 7.73 7.83
C ASP A 21 -7.77 6.88 9.12
N ALA A 22 -6.71 6.13 9.42
CA ALA A 22 -6.68 5.20 10.54
C ALA A 22 -6.61 5.93 11.91
N ALA A 23 -7.67 5.79 12.72
CA ALA A 23 -7.73 6.37 14.07
C ALA A 23 -6.92 5.59 15.14
N GLU A 24 -6.53 4.33 14.88
CA GLU A 24 -5.85 3.45 15.84
C GLU A 24 -4.60 2.75 15.26
N PRO A 25 -3.62 2.36 16.10
CA PRO A 25 -2.26 2.05 15.67
C PRO A 25 -1.99 0.57 15.37
N ARG A 26 -3.02 -0.30 15.25
CA ARG A 26 -2.78 -1.73 14.93
C ARG A 26 -2.45 -1.91 13.44
N GLN A 27 -1.20 -1.58 13.13
CA GLN A 27 -0.61 -1.53 11.79
C GLN A 27 0.48 -2.60 11.64
N ASP A 28 0.21 -3.82 12.12
CA ASP A 28 1.10 -4.97 11.95
C ASP A 28 0.67 -5.78 10.72
N GLY A 29 1.61 -6.13 9.85
CA GLY A 29 1.36 -6.89 8.63
C GLY A 29 1.23 -6.01 7.39
N TRP A 30 0.23 -6.27 6.54
CA TRP A 30 0.06 -5.57 5.26
C TRP A 30 -1.04 -4.51 5.34
N ALA A 31 -0.82 -3.37 4.70
CA ALA A 31 -1.80 -2.31 4.55
C ALA A 31 -2.72 -2.59 3.35
N VAL A 32 -2.12 -2.91 2.20
CA VAL A 32 -2.83 -3.26 0.97
C VAL A 32 -2.26 -4.55 0.39
N ARG A 33 -3.15 -5.42 -0.10
CA ARG A 33 -2.77 -6.67 -0.76
C ARG A 33 -3.54 -6.81 -2.06
N VAL A 34 -2.80 -6.84 -3.17
CA VAL A 34 -3.37 -6.98 -4.51
C VAL A 34 -3.37 -8.45 -4.89
N ARG A 35 -4.52 -8.91 -5.37
CA ARG A 35 -4.67 -10.26 -5.93
C ARG A 35 -4.92 -10.19 -7.42
N GLY A 36 -4.30 -11.10 -8.16
CA GLY A 36 -4.60 -11.30 -9.58
C GLY A 36 -5.96 -11.95 -9.78
N GLY A 37 -6.41 -12.05 -11.03
CA GLY A 37 -7.70 -12.67 -11.38
C GLY A 37 -7.83 -14.14 -10.97
N GLY A 38 -6.70 -14.85 -10.78
CA GLY A 38 -6.66 -16.22 -10.24
C GLY A 38 -6.78 -16.30 -8.71
N GLY A 39 -6.78 -15.17 -8.01
CA GLY A 39 -6.80 -15.09 -6.55
C GLY A 39 -5.44 -15.13 -5.88
N ASP A 40 -4.35 -15.36 -6.64
CA ASP A 40 -2.98 -15.31 -6.13
C ASP A 40 -2.59 -13.89 -5.69
N VAL A 41 -1.79 -13.79 -4.63
CA VAL A 41 -1.23 -12.50 -4.21
C VAL A 41 -0.11 -12.14 -5.18
N VAL A 42 -0.27 -11.00 -5.85
CA VAL A 42 0.72 -10.49 -6.82
C VAL A 42 1.54 -9.34 -6.25
N LEU A 43 1.03 -8.67 -5.22
CA LEU A 43 1.67 -7.56 -4.53
C LEU A 43 1.16 -7.47 -3.08
N SER A 44 2.02 -7.05 -2.16
CA SER A 44 1.60 -6.59 -0.83
C SER A 44 2.42 -5.36 -0.48
N VAL A 45 1.74 -4.31 -0.02
CA VAL A 45 2.34 -3.11 0.57
C VAL A 45 2.12 -3.20 2.07
N ASP A 46 3.18 -3.09 2.84
CA ASP A 46 3.09 -3.07 4.29
C ASP A 46 2.97 -1.65 4.86
N PHE A 47 2.62 -1.57 6.13
CA PHE A 47 2.45 -0.27 6.79
C PHE A 47 3.77 0.48 6.97
N GLU A 48 4.92 -0.21 6.94
CA GLU A 48 6.22 0.42 7.07
C GLU A 48 6.61 1.11 5.75
N GLU A 49 6.42 0.44 4.62
CA GLU A 49 6.57 1.00 3.27
C GLU A 49 5.67 2.23 3.07
N ALA A 50 4.39 2.13 3.43
CA ALA A 50 3.47 3.26 3.32
C ALA A 50 3.87 4.45 4.22
N ARG A 51 4.42 4.20 5.42
CA ARG A 51 4.93 5.30 6.28
C ARG A 51 6.16 5.97 5.67
N GLN A 52 7.06 5.20 5.06
CA GLN A 52 8.25 5.73 4.40
C GLN A 52 7.88 6.59 3.20
N GLU A 53 6.90 6.15 2.39
CA GLU A 53 6.41 6.93 1.26
C GLU A 53 5.74 8.23 1.71
N ARG A 54 4.88 8.16 2.75
CA ARG A 54 4.24 9.34 3.32
C ARG A 54 5.28 10.35 3.83
N ALA A 55 6.32 9.87 4.53
CA ALA A 55 7.39 10.72 5.03
C ALA A 55 8.20 11.37 3.90
N THR A 56 8.43 10.64 2.80
CA THR A 56 9.14 11.14 1.62
C THR A 56 8.35 12.20 0.86
N THR A 57 7.04 12.00 0.71
CA THR A 57 6.15 12.94 -0.01
C THR A 57 5.83 14.20 0.81
N ALA A 58 5.97 14.15 2.13
CA ALA A 58 5.76 15.29 3.02
C ALA A 58 6.98 16.25 3.11
N MET A 59 8.12 15.90 2.50
CA MET A 59 9.34 16.75 2.41
C MET A 59 9.33 17.63 1.17
#